data_AF-A0AAD2G5B8-F1
#
_entry.id   AF-A0AAD2G5B8-F1
#
_cell.length_a   1.000
_cell.length_b   1.000
_cell.length_c   1.000
_cell.angle_alpha   90.00
_cell.angle_beta   90.00
_cell.angle_gamma   90.00
#
_symmetry.space_group_name_H-M   'P 1'
#
loop_
_entity.id
_entity.type
_entity.pdbx_description
1 polymer ?
#
loop_
_entity_poly.entity_id
_entity_poly.type
_entity_poly.pdbx_seq_one_letter_code
_entity_poly.pdbx_strand_id
1 'polypeptide(L)'
;MSNKEGFHPASTLDTFDDEVLGYAIAGDAAVATPIHHEAVDQGIRPIVGGNDARNRSNHLFCGCCCDSRRATIVVNMIAIIWYTVMIIVFAFLGVSIAENGFPGDEENNAQQDGGDFDDEGRDVFFEGEALAAVIISTVSIALHVFGIYGAIYYQSAAVAASAFGYMFSFALALLSLNMTGIILCSLFFYAHAILLLEIRNGIMTPYNYENIKACCECNF
;
A
#
# COMPACT_ATOMS: atom_id res chain seq x y z
N MET A 1 62.63 -2.13 -9.52
CA MET A 1 61.57 -1.77 -8.55
C MET A 1 60.31 -2.49 -9.01
N SER A 2 59.98 -3.56 -8.29
CA SER A 2 58.89 -4.50 -8.61
C SER A 2 57.65 -4.07 -7.84
N ASN A 3 56.56 -3.79 -8.54
CA ASN A 3 55.26 -3.53 -7.91
C ASN A 3 54.39 -4.76 -8.15
N LYS A 4 54.05 -5.43 -7.04
CA LYS A 4 53.31 -6.69 -7.02
C LYS A 4 51.83 -6.42 -7.30
N GLU A 5 51.31 -7.03 -8.36
CA GLU A 5 49.87 -7.15 -8.59
C GLU A 5 49.28 -8.14 -7.57
N GLY A 6 48.36 -7.66 -6.75
CA GLY A 6 47.60 -8.44 -5.79
C GLY A 6 46.27 -8.89 -6.40
N PHE A 7 46.25 -10.14 -6.86
CA PHE A 7 45.05 -10.90 -7.18
C PHE A 7 44.29 -11.23 -5.89
N HIS A 8 43.03 -10.83 -5.78
CA HIS A 8 42.10 -11.32 -4.74
C HIS A 8 40.87 -11.97 -5.39
N PRO A 9 40.43 -13.13 -4.87
CA PRO A 9 39.46 -14.00 -5.53
C PRO A 9 38.03 -13.45 -5.44
N ALA A 10 37.29 -13.66 -6.52
CA ALA A 10 35.84 -13.55 -6.55
C ALA A 10 35.22 -14.77 -5.84
N SER A 11 34.57 -14.55 -4.70
CA SER A 11 33.64 -15.52 -4.12
C SER A 11 32.82 -14.91 -2.98
N THR A 12 31.52 -14.72 -3.24
CA THR A 12 30.35 -14.77 -2.33
C THR A 12 29.21 -14.24 -3.21
N LEU A 13 28.45 -15.03 -3.96
CA LEU A 13 27.47 -16.02 -3.50
C LEU A 13 26.61 -15.46 -2.37
N ASP A 14 25.87 -14.40 -2.68
CA ASP A 14 24.69 -14.01 -1.90
C ASP A 14 23.59 -15.03 -2.20
N THR A 15 23.51 -16.03 -1.33
CA THR A 15 22.27 -16.77 -1.11
C THR A 15 21.20 -15.75 -0.73
N PHE A 16 20.19 -15.66 -1.59
CA PHE A 16 18.88 -15.14 -1.22
C PHE A 16 18.35 -16.03 -0.08
N ASP A 17 18.52 -15.58 1.15
CA ASP A 17 17.81 -16.16 2.28
C ASP A 17 16.34 -15.73 2.16
N ASP A 18 15.54 -16.67 1.64
CA ASP A 18 14.08 -16.74 1.74
C ASP A 18 13.67 -16.94 3.22
N GLU A 19 13.93 -15.94 4.07
CA GLU A 19 13.53 -15.98 5.48
C GLU A 19 12.79 -14.69 5.88
N VAL A 20 11.64 -14.44 5.23
CA VAL A 20 10.64 -13.48 5.75
C VAL A 20 9.26 -14.14 5.76
N LEU A 21 9.15 -15.22 6.54
CA LEU A 21 7.88 -15.68 7.10
C LEU A 21 8.09 -16.22 8.52
N GLY A 22 8.74 -15.42 9.36
CA GLY A 22 8.94 -15.71 10.78
C GLY A 22 8.09 -14.77 11.65
N TYR A 23 6.88 -15.22 11.98
CA TYR A 23 6.00 -14.61 12.96
C TYR A 23 6.68 -14.71 14.35
N ALA A 24 7.20 -13.61 14.88
CA ALA A 24 7.76 -13.57 16.24
C ALA A 24 6.81 -12.78 17.16
N ILE A 25 5.76 -13.47 17.64
CA ILE A 25 5.14 -13.18 18.93
C ILE A 25 5.75 -14.17 19.93
N ALA A 26 6.73 -13.71 20.69
CA ALA A 26 7.07 -14.27 22.00
C ALA A 26 7.97 -13.27 22.71
N GLY A 27 7.49 -12.76 23.84
CA GLY A 27 8.33 -11.97 24.74
C GLY A 27 9.38 -12.85 25.39
N ASP A 28 10.56 -12.28 25.60
CA ASP A 28 11.28 -12.43 26.86
C ASP A 28 12.38 -11.39 26.97
N ALA A 29 12.67 -11.03 28.22
CA ALA A 29 13.58 -9.97 28.63
C ALA A 29 15.00 -10.17 28.06
N ALA A 30 15.32 -9.44 27.00
CA ALA A 30 16.65 -9.43 26.41
C ALA A 30 17.48 -8.28 26.97
N VAL A 31 18.53 -8.67 27.68
CA VAL A 31 19.69 -7.88 28.12
C VAL A 31 20.12 -6.88 27.04
N ALA A 32 20.15 -5.60 27.42
CA ALA A 32 20.72 -4.53 26.63
C ALA A 32 22.23 -4.75 26.48
N THR A 33 22.63 -5.45 25.43
CA THR A 33 24.01 -5.41 24.96
C THR A 33 24.20 -4.06 24.24
N PRO A 34 25.24 -3.28 24.59
CA PRO A 34 25.54 -2.05 23.90
C PRO A 34 25.91 -2.40 22.46
N ILE A 35 25.03 -2.02 21.52
CA ILE A 35 25.31 -2.06 20.10
C ILE A 35 26.44 -1.06 19.88
N HIS A 36 27.66 -1.57 19.78
CA HIS A 36 28.75 -0.86 19.14
C HIS A 36 28.28 -0.61 17.70
N HIS A 37 27.80 0.61 17.46
CA HIS A 37 27.80 1.19 16.12
C HIS A 37 29.27 1.29 15.71
N GLU A 38 29.83 0.17 15.25
CA GLU A 38 30.89 0.24 14.27
C GLU A 38 30.25 0.98 13.10
N ALA A 39 30.62 2.25 12.98
CA ALA A 39 30.48 2.99 11.75
C ALA A 39 31.24 2.18 10.72
N VAL A 40 30.56 1.22 10.10
CA VAL A 40 31.00 0.65 8.84
C VAL A 40 30.91 1.83 7.90
N ASP A 41 32.01 2.56 7.83
CA ASP A 41 32.44 3.41 6.74
C ASP A 41 32.63 2.48 5.53
N GLN A 42 31.53 1.81 5.13
CA GLN A 42 31.32 1.46 3.75
C GLN A 42 31.30 2.82 3.10
N GLY A 43 32.44 3.23 2.57
CA GLY A 43 32.54 4.37 1.70
C GLY A 43 31.47 4.17 0.64
N ILE A 44 30.30 4.76 0.88
CA ILE A 44 29.31 5.10 -0.12
C ILE A 44 30.10 6.07 -0.96
N ARG A 45 30.86 5.52 -1.91
CA ARG A 45 31.49 6.29 -2.96
C ARG A 45 30.29 7.04 -3.51
N PRO A 46 30.24 8.39 -3.38
CA PRO A 46 29.23 9.12 -4.10
C PRO A 46 29.39 8.61 -5.53
N ILE A 47 28.30 8.10 -6.12
CA ILE A 47 28.31 7.71 -7.53
C ILE A 47 28.44 9.04 -8.30
N VAL A 48 29.67 9.56 -8.29
CA VAL A 48 30.18 10.62 -9.14
C VAL A 48 30.52 9.91 -10.44
N GLY A 49 29.49 9.37 -11.08
CA GLY A 49 29.53 8.94 -12.46
C GLY A 49 29.39 10.20 -13.30
N GLY A 50 30.51 10.61 -13.91
CA GLY A 50 30.62 11.84 -14.66
C GLY A 50 29.59 12.00 -15.77
N ASN A 51 29.17 13.24 -16.01
CA ASN A 51 28.46 13.74 -17.20
C ASN A 51 27.18 13.04 -17.70
N ASP A 52 26.77 11.90 -17.15
CA ASP A 52 25.53 11.19 -17.52
C ASP A 52 24.30 11.65 -16.72
N ALA A 53 24.43 12.71 -15.94
CA ALA A 53 23.30 13.39 -15.27
C ALA A 53 22.23 13.89 -16.26
N ARG A 54 22.55 14.01 -17.56
CA ARG A 54 21.59 14.40 -18.60
C ARG A 54 20.73 13.27 -19.13
N ASN A 55 20.98 12.01 -18.75
CA ASN A 55 20.26 10.86 -19.31
C ASN A 55 19.65 9.92 -18.25
N ARG A 56 19.36 10.44 -17.04
CA ARG A 56 18.45 9.73 -16.13
C ARG A 56 17.04 9.90 -16.69
N SER A 57 16.53 8.85 -17.32
CA SER A 57 15.12 8.77 -17.69
C SER A 57 14.29 8.72 -16.41
N ASN A 58 13.76 9.86 -15.98
CA ASN A 58 12.83 9.91 -14.86
C ASN A 58 11.63 9.02 -15.20
N HIS A 59 11.35 8.03 -14.36
CA HIS A 59 10.17 7.19 -14.50
C HIS A 59 8.93 8.04 -14.20
N LEU A 60 8.40 8.72 -15.22
CA LEU A 60 7.21 9.54 -15.12
C LEU A 60 5.99 8.66 -14.83
N PHE A 61 5.29 8.94 -13.73
CA PHE A 61 4.04 8.28 -13.41
C PHE A 61 2.88 9.02 -14.07
N CYS A 62 2.23 8.39 -15.05
CA CYS A 62 0.98 8.84 -15.67
C CYS A 62 1.01 10.23 -16.32
N GLY A 63 2.19 10.75 -16.70
CA GLY A 63 2.34 12.02 -17.43
C GLY A 63 2.04 13.30 -16.62
N CYS A 64 1.41 13.21 -15.44
CA CYS A 64 1.08 14.34 -14.58
C CYS A 64 1.76 14.31 -13.21
N CYS A 65 2.15 13.13 -12.71
CA CYS A 65 2.88 13.01 -11.43
C CYS A 65 4.34 12.69 -11.71
N CYS A 66 5.20 13.70 -11.62
CA CYS A 66 6.63 13.55 -11.88
C CYS A 66 7.44 13.01 -10.71
N ASP A 67 6.77 12.64 -9.62
CA ASP A 67 7.37 12.25 -8.36
C ASP A 67 6.56 11.09 -7.77
N SER A 68 7.21 9.93 -7.66
CA SER A 68 6.65 8.68 -7.13
C SER A 68 6.12 8.84 -5.70
N ARG A 69 6.77 9.68 -4.88
CA ARG A 69 6.35 10.00 -3.51
C ARG A 69 5.06 10.79 -3.51
N ARG A 70 4.98 11.84 -4.34
CA ARG A 70 3.74 12.63 -4.48
C ARG A 70 2.60 11.79 -5.04
N ALA A 71 2.87 10.98 -6.06
CA ALA A 71 1.90 10.06 -6.62
C ALA A 71 1.34 9.13 -5.53
N THR A 72 2.22 8.51 -4.74
CA THR A 72 1.83 7.63 -3.62
C THR A 72 0.97 8.36 -2.58
N ILE A 73 1.32 9.59 -2.21
CA ILE A 73 0.51 10.39 -1.27
C ILE A 73 -0.88 10.67 -1.87
N VAL A 74 -0.94 11.11 -3.13
CA VAL A 74 -2.20 11.45 -3.81
C VAL A 74 -3.11 10.23 -3.93
N VAL A 75 -2.60 9.07 -4.35
CA VAL A 75 -3.44 7.86 -4.49
C VAL A 75 -3.97 7.37 -3.14
N ASN A 76 -3.18 7.44 -2.06
CA ASN A 76 -3.66 7.09 -0.73
C ASN A 76 -4.70 8.10 -0.21
N MET A 77 -4.54 9.39 -0.50
CA MET A 77 -5.55 10.41 -0.16
C MET A 77 -6.88 10.15 -0.88
N ILE A 78 -6.83 9.83 -2.18
CA ILE A 78 -8.02 9.47 -2.96
C ILE A 78 -8.70 8.24 -2.35
N ALA A 79 -7.93 7.21 -1.99
CA ALA A 79 -8.47 6.00 -1.38
C ALA A 79 -9.14 6.27 -0.03
N ILE A 80 -8.51 7.07 0.85
CA ILE A 80 -9.11 7.46 2.15
C ILE A 80 -10.44 8.19 1.95
N ILE A 81 -10.50 9.13 1.00
CA ILE A 81 -11.74 9.86 0.68
C ILE A 81 -12.81 8.88 0.20
N TRP A 82 -12.45 7.97 -0.72
CA TRP A 82 -13.36 6.97 -1.25
C TRP A 82 -13.94 6.06 -0.15
N TYR A 83 -13.10 5.50 0.72
CA TYR A 83 -13.56 4.65 1.83
C TYR A 83 -14.41 5.42 2.84
N THR A 84 -14.08 6.68 3.09
CA THR A 84 -14.86 7.54 4.00
C THR A 84 -16.25 7.82 3.44
N VAL A 85 -16.35 8.15 2.14
CA VAL A 85 -17.64 8.32 1.46
C VAL A 85 -18.45 7.03 1.52
N MET A 86 -17.83 5.87 1.30
CA MET A 86 -18.51 4.57 1.42
C MET A 86 -19.08 4.32 2.81
N ILE A 87 -18.30 4.57 3.88
CA ILE A 87 -18.79 4.42 5.26
C ILE A 87 -20.00 5.31 5.51
N ILE A 88 -19.97 6.57 5.03
CA ILE A 88 -21.09 7.50 5.18
C ILE A 88 -22.33 6.98 4.44
N VAL A 89 -22.17 6.51 3.21
CA VAL A 89 -23.28 5.93 2.42
C VAL A 89 -23.89 4.72 3.13
N PHE A 90 -23.06 3.79 3.61
CA PHE A 90 -23.53 2.63 4.36
C PHE A 90 -24.25 3.02 5.65
N ALA A 91 -23.78 4.05 6.37
CA ALA A 91 -24.45 4.54 7.56
C ALA A 91 -25.85 5.10 7.24
N PHE A 92 -25.99 5.90 6.17
CA PHE A 92 -27.29 6.44 5.76
C PHE A 92 -28.25 5.36 5.24
N LEU A 93 -27.74 4.41 4.45
CA LEU A 93 -28.54 3.28 3.97
C LEU A 93 -29.01 2.40 5.13
N GLY A 94 -28.13 2.13 6.11
CA GLY A 94 -28.48 1.36 7.31
C GLY A 94 -29.60 2.03 8.11
N VAL A 95 -29.52 3.33 8.35
CA VAL A 95 -30.59 4.09 9.05
C VAL A 95 -31.88 4.07 8.23
N SER A 96 -31.80 4.26 6.91
CA SER A 96 -32.99 4.32 6.06
C SER A 96 -33.77 3.01 6.06
N ILE A 97 -33.06 1.87 6.04
CA ILE A 97 -33.66 0.53 6.11
C ILE A 97 -34.26 0.28 7.49
N ALA A 98 -33.55 0.66 8.57
CA ALA A 98 -34.04 0.47 9.94
C ALA A 98 -35.32 1.26 10.25
N GLU A 99 -35.47 2.47 9.69
CA GLU A 99 -36.64 3.32 9.94
C GLU A 99 -37.84 3.01 9.03
N ASN A 100 -37.59 2.71 7.75
CA ASN A 100 -38.67 2.62 6.75
C ASN A 100 -39.03 1.18 6.36
N GLY A 101 -38.30 0.18 6.89
CA GLY A 101 -38.39 -1.19 6.38
C GLY A 101 -37.88 -1.31 4.94
N PHE A 102 -37.84 -2.53 4.41
CA PHE A 102 -37.47 -2.72 3.01
C PHE A 102 -38.62 -2.26 2.10
N PRO A 103 -38.40 -1.35 1.13
CA PRO A 103 -39.45 -0.77 0.28
C PRO A 103 -40.03 -1.75 -0.77
N GLY A 104 -39.98 -3.07 -0.54
CA GLY A 104 -40.27 -4.09 -1.56
C GLY A 104 -41.31 -5.15 -1.18
N ASP A 105 -41.78 -5.21 0.07
CA ASP A 105 -42.56 -6.37 0.54
C ASP A 105 -44.09 -6.17 0.46
N GLU A 106 -44.60 -5.01 0.06
CA GLU A 106 -46.04 -4.72 0.12
C GLU A 106 -46.91 -5.20 -1.08
N GLU A 107 -46.35 -5.64 -2.22
CA GLU A 107 -47.17 -5.81 -3.45
C GLU A 107 -47.58 -7.24 -3.88
N ASN A 108 -47.21 -8.33 -3.19
CA ASN A 108 -47.66 -9.69 -3.57
C ASN A 108 -48.39 -10.43 -2.45
N ASN A 109 -49.47 -9.83 -1.93
CA ASN A 109 -50.48 -10.49 -1.08
C ASN A 109 -51.38 -11.47 -1.87
N ALA A 110 -50.80 -12.29 -2.76
CA ALA A 110 -51.48 -13.38 -3.43
C ALA A 110 -50.90 -14.72 -2.92
N GLN A 111 -51.31 -15.08 -1.70
CA GLN A 111 -51.56 -16.46 -1.30
C GLN A 111 -50.40 -17.44 -1.49
N GLN A 112 -49.43 -17.43 -0.57
CA GLN A 112 -48.53 -18.56 -0.36
C GLN A 112 -48.67 -19.05 1.09
N ASP A 113 -49.66 -19.92 1.27
CA ASP A 113 -49.90 -20.71 2.46
C ASP A 113 -48.87 -21.85 2.50
N GLY A 114 -48.09 -21.94 3.59
CA GLY A 114 -47.28 -23.11 3.92
C GLY A 114 -45.77 -22.96 3.71
N GLY A 115 -45.13 -22.22 4.61
CA GLY A 115 -43.67 -22.25 4.76
C GLY A 115 -43.23 -21.31 5.88
N ASP A 116 -43.41 -21.75 7.13
CA ASP A 116 -42.99 -21.09 8.39
C ASP A 116 -41.45 -21.07 8.52
N PHE A 117 -40.74 -20.73 7.44
CA PHE A 117 -39.29 -20.68 7.38
C PHE A 117 -38.82 -19.31 7.90
N ASP A 118 -38.71 -19.25 9.23
CA ASP A 118 -37.84 -18.39 10.05
C ASP A 118 -37.37 -17.07 9.42
N ASP A 119 -38.24 -16.05 9.52
CA ASP A 119 -37.94 -14.64 9.24
C ASP A 119 -36.73 -14.11 10.08
N GLU A 120 -36.42 -14.80 11.18
CA GLU A 120 -35.33 -14.48 12.13
C GLU A 120 -33.92 -14.68 11.52
N GLY A 121 -33.79 -15.41 10.40
CA GLY A 121 -32.50 -15.65 9.74
C GLY A 121 -32.00 -14.53 8.83
N ARG A 122 -32.89 -13.67 8.30
CA ARG A 122 -32.49 -12.61 7.34
C ARG A 122 -31.83 -11.42 8.02
N ASP A 123 -32.28 -11.05 9.22
CA ASP A 123 -31.76 -9.89 9.94
C ASP A 123 -30.30 -10.08 10.38
N VAL A 124 -29.95 -11.27 10.86
CA VAL A 124 -28.58 -11.60 11.31
C VAL A 124 -27.59 -11.55 10.14
N PHE A 125 -28.01 -11.95 8.94
CA PHE A 125 -27.14 -11.97 7.78
C PHE A 125 -26.82 -10.54 7.29
N PHE A 126 -27.83 -9.68 7.20
CA PHE A 126 -27.65 -8.28 6.76
C PHE A 126 -26.82 -7.45 7.75
N GLU A 127 -27.03 -7.64 9.06
CA GLU A 127 -26.22 -6.95 10.08
C GLU A 127 -24.74 -7.36 9.99
N GLY A 128 -24.47 -8.64 9.73
CA GLY A 128 -23.12 -9.18 9.59
C GLY A 128 -22.34 -8.57 8.43
N GLU A 129 -22.97 -8.46 7.25
CA GLU A 129 -22.33 -7.91 6.05
C GLU A 129 -22.01 -6.42 6.18
N ALA A 130 -22.96 -5.62 6.70
CA ALA A 130 -22.75 -4.18 6.90
C ALA A 130 -21.62 -3.91 7.91
N LEU A 131 -21.60 -4.64 9.03
CA LEU A 131 -20.54 -4.52 10.03
C LEU A 131 -19.18 -4.91 9.46
N ALA A 132 -19.10 -6.03 8.71
CA ALA A 132 -17.87 -6.47 8.07
C ALA A 132 -17.34 -5.41 7.07
N ALA A 133 -18.22 -4.81 6.27
CA ALA A 133 -17.85 -3.75 5.33
C ALA A 133 -17.26 -2.51 6.04
N VAL A 134 -17.82 -2.10 7.18
CA VAL A 134 -17.31 -0.99 7.99
C VAL A 134 -15.94 -1.31 8.58
N ILE A 135 -15.75 -2.52 9.12
CA ILE A 135 -14.46 -2.96 9.67
C ILE A 135 -13.38 -2.98 8.58
N ILE A 136 -13.66 -3.60 7.44
CA ILE A 136 -12.73 -3.68 6.31
C ILE A 136 -12.36 -2.28 5.81
N SER A 137 -13.34 -1.39 5.69
CA SER A 137 -13.10 0.00 5.27
C SER A 137 -12.22 0.76 6.27
N THR A 138 -12.44 0.55 7.58
CA THR A 138 -11.65 1.18 8.64
C THR A 138 -10.19 0.70 8.62
N VAL A 139 -9.97 -0.61 8.50
CA VAL A 139 -8.62 -1.18 8.36
C VAL A 139 -7.93 -0.66 7.10
N SER A 140 -8.67 -0.55 5.99
CA SER A 140 -8.14 -0.01 4.74
C SER A 140 -7.70 1.44 4.87
N ILE A 141 -8.50 2.29 5.54
CA ILE A 141 -8.12 3.67 5.85
C ILE A 141 -6.81 3.71 6.66
N ALA A 142 -6.69 2.88 7.69
CA ALA A 142 -5.47 2.82 8.50
C ALA A 142 -4.23 2.42 7.68
N LEU A 143 -4.36 1.43 6.78
CA LEU A 143 -3.28 1.04 5.86
C LEU A 143 -2.88 2.18 4.93
N HIS A 144 -3.83 2.98 4.43
CA HIS A 144 -3.53 4.14 3.60
C HIS A 144 -2.85 5.28 4.38
N VAL A 145 -3.22 5.49 5.65
CA VAL A 145 -2.50 6.43 6.53
C VAL A 145 -1.05 5.98 6.73
N PHE A 146 -0.80 4.68 6.91
CA PHE A 146 0.58 4.15 6.94
C PHE A 146 1.31 4.36 5.61
N GLY A 147 0.64 4.21 4.47
CA GLY A 147 1.22 4.52 3.16
C GLY A 147 1.66 5.97 3.03
N ILE A 148 0.82 6.93 3.47
CA ILE A 148 1.15 8.36 3.51
C ILE A 148 2.32 8.62 4.46
N TYR A 149 2.29 8.06 5.67
CA TYR A 149 3.37 8.18 6.64
C TYR A 149 4.69 7.64 6.07
N GLY A 150 4.65 6.46 5.44
CA GLY A 150 5.80 5.83 4.80
C GLY A 150 6.39 6.69 3.68
N ALA A 151 5.54 7.28 2.84
CA ALA A 151 5.98 8.18 1.78
C ALA A 151 6.57 9.50 2.33
N ILE A 152 6.04 10.04 3.43
CA ILE A 152 6.57 11.27 4.04
C ILE A 152 7.95 11.03 4.64
N TYR A 153 8.11 9.94 5.40
CA TYR A 153 9.31 9.62 6.18
C TYR A 153 10.27 8.62 5.52
N TYR A 154 10.05 8.27 4.25
CA TYR A 154 10.85 7.29 3.49
C TYR A 154 10.97 5.93 4.20
N GLN A 155 9.93 5.51 4.92
CA GLN A 155 9.88 4.23 5.63
C GLN A 155 9.31 3.15 4.72
N SER A 156 10.17 2.28 4.20
CA SER A 156 9.80 1.22 3.24
C SER A 156 8.76 0.25 3.81
N ALA A 157 8.86 -0.12 5.09
CA ALA A 157 7.91 -1.02 5.73
C ALA A 157 6.46 -0.46 5.74
N ALA A 158 6.31 0.84 6.00
CA ALA A 158 5.01 1.48 6.03
C ALA A 158 4.40 1.64 4.61
N VAL A 159 5.23 1.95 3.61
CA VAL A 159 4.79 1.94 2.19
C VAL A 159 4.41 0.53 1.76
N ALA A 160 5.19 -0.49 2.13
CA ALA A 160 4.90 -1.89 1.81
C ALA A 160 3.57 -2.35 2.41
N ALA A 161 3.27 -2.01 3.66
CA ALA A 161 1.99 -2.33 4.30
C ALA A 161 0.79 -1.81 3.49
N SER A 162 0.85 -0.56 3.00
CA SER A 162 -0.20 -0.02 2.12
C SER A 162 -0.25 -0.70 0.75
N ALA A 163 0.89 -1.08 0.18
CA ALA A 163 0.97 -1.81 -1.09
C ALA A 163 0.32 -3.20 -1.00
N PHE A 164 0.49 -3.90 0.14
CA PHE A 164 -0.19 -5.16 0.42
C PHE A 164 -1.71 -4.99 0.43
N GLY A 165 -2.24 -3.88 0.97
CA GLY A 165 -3.66 -3.57 0.92
C GLY A 165 -4.21 -3.46 -0.52
N TYR A 166 -3.46 -2.79 -1.42
CA TYR A 166 -3.82 -2.73 -2.84
C TYR A 166 -3.72 -4.08 -3.54
N MET A 167 -2.71 -4.89 -3.22
CA MET A 167 -2.56 -6.23 -3.79
C MET A 167 -3.70 -7.16 -3.36
N PHE A 168 -4.10 -7.09 -2.08
CA PHE A 168 -5.26 -7.83 -1.58
C PHE A 168 -6.55 -7.39 -2.28
N SER A 169 -6.76 -6.08 -2.41
CA SER A 169 -7.91 -5.51 -3.13
C SER A 169 -7.93 -5.93 -4.60
N PHE A 170 -6.76 -5.97 -5.26
CA PHE A 170 -6.62 -6.46 -6.62
C PHE A 170 -7.01 -7.95 -6.73
N ALA A 171 -6.61 -8.79 -5.78
CA ALA A 171 -7.01 -10.20 -5.76
C ALA A 171 -8.53 -10.37 -5.61
N LEU A 172 -9.17 -9.60 -4.72
CA LEU A 172 -10.63 -9.59 -4.59
C LEU A 172 -11.34 -9.07 -5.85
N ALA A 173 -10.79 -8.03 -6.49
CA ALA A 173 -11.31 -7.51 -7.76
C ALA A 173 -11.19 -8.54 -8.89
N LEU A 174 -10.11 -9.33 -8.89
CA LEU A 174 -9.91 -10.42 -9.84
C LEU A 174 -10.90 -11.56 -9.62
N LEU A 175 -11.12 -11.97 -8.36
CA LEU A 175 -12.10 -13.01 -8.00
C LEU A 175 -13.54 -12.60 -8.34
N SER A 176 -13.87 -11.32 -8.18
CA SER A 176 -15.17 -10.75 -8.54
C SER A 176 -15.30 -10.35 -10.02
N LEU A 177 -14.25 -10.55 -10.82
CA LEU A 177 -14.17 -10.13 -12.23
C LEU A 177 -14.51 -8.63 -12.45
N ASN A 178 -14.21 -7.79 -11.46
CA ASN A 178 -14.44 -6.35 -11.51
C ASN A 178 -13.31 -5.65 -12.28
N MET A 179 -13.47 -5.54 -13.60
CA MET A 179 -12.46 -4.93 -14.50
C MET A 179 -12.04 -3.52 -14.07
N THR A 180 -12.98 -2.69 -13.62
CA THR A 180 -12.69 -1.33 -13.12
C THR A 180 -11.80 -1.38 -11.89
N GLY A 181 -12.13 -2.27 -10.94
CA GLY A 181 -11.33 -2.48 -9.74
C GLY A 181 -9.92 -2.97 -10.05
N ILE A 182 -9.77 -3.90 -10.99
CA ILE A 182 -8.48 -4.43 -11.46
C ILE A 182 -7.61 -3.28 -12.00
N ILE A 183 -8.15 -2.46 -12.91
CA ILE A 183 -7.41 -1.34 -13.51
C ILE A 183 -6.98 -0.32 -12.46
N LEU A 184 -7.89 0.12 -11.59
CA LEU A 184 -7.60 1.12 -10.56
C LEU A 184 -6.58 0.58 -9.53
N CYS A 185 -6.74 -0.65 -9.07
CA CYS A 185 -5.81 -1.26 -8.12
C CYS A 185 -4.42 -1.45 -8.73
N SER A 186 -4.31 -1.87 -9.99
CA SER A 186 -3.01 -1.96 -10.68
C SER A 186 -2.31 -0.61 -10.78
N LEU A 187 -3.05 0.44 -11.14
CA LEU A 187 -2.50 1.79 -11.26
C LEU A 187 -2.03 2.32 -9.91
N PHE A 188 -2.83 2.16 -8.85
CA PHE A 188 -2.45 2.60 -7.51
C PHE A 188 -1.30 1.77 -6.92
N PHE A 189 -1.29 0.46 -7.16
CA PHE A 189 -0.19 -0.41 -6.74
C PHE A 189 1.14 -0.04 -7.43
N TYR A 190 1.11 0.33 -8.71
CA TYR A 190 2.30 0.74 -9.45
C TYR A 190 3.04 1.91 -8.79
N ALA A 191 2.32 2.92 -8.27
CA ALA A 191 2.93 4.05 -7.57
C ALA A 191 3.75 3.60 -6.35
N HIS A 192 3.19 2.67 -5.58
CA HIS A 192 3.84 2.13 -4.38
C HIS A 192 5.04 1.25 -4.73
N ALA A 193 4.92 0.41 -5.76
CA ALA A 193 5.99 -0.47 -6.20
C ALA A 193 7.23 0.32 -6.63
N ILE A 194 7.03 1.38 -7.43
CA ILE A 194 8.14 2.26 -7.85
C ILE A 194 8.76 2.99 -6.65
N LEU A 195 7.95 3.57 -5.77
CA LEU A 195 8.46 4.26 -4.58
C LEU A 195 9.28 3.30 -3.68
N LEU A 196 8.81 2.05 -3.51
CA LEU A 196 9.53 1.03 -2.75
C LEU A 196 10.89 0.69 -3.37
N LEU A 197 10.95 0.52 -4.69
CA LEU A 197 12.20 0.26 -5.40
C LEU A 197 13.18 1.44 -5.25
N GLU A 198 12.69 2.68 -5.36
CA GLU A 198 13.53 3.88 -5.23
C GLU A 198 14.08 4.08 -3.82
N ILE A 199 13.28 3.80 -2.78
CA ILE A 199 13.73 3.83 -1.38
C ILE A 199 14.75 2.72 -1.13
N ARG A 200 14.48 1.47 -1.57
CA ARG A 200 15.38 0.33 -1.36
C ARG A 200 16.72 0.48 -2.07
N ASN A 201 16.74 1.08 -3.26
CA ASN A 201 17.96 1.31 -4.02
C ASN A 201 18.77 2.52 -3.50
N GLY A 202 18.30 3.21 -2.44
CA GLY A 202 18.94 4.42 -1.93
C GLY A 202 18.94 5.59 -2.93
N ILE A 203 18.14 5.48 -4.00
CA ILE A 203 17.97 6.56 -4.98
C ILE A 203 17.22 7.69 -4.27
N MET A 204 16.11 7.37 -3.63
CA MET A 204 15.24 8.32 -2.96
C MET A 204 15.45 8.29 -1.44
N THR A 205 16.27 9.22 -0.94
CA THR A 205 16.55 9.41 0.49
C THR A 205 16.19 10.84 0.92
N PRO A 206 15.99 11.11 2.22
CA PRO A 206 15.69 12.46 2.71
C PRO A 206 16.69 13.53 2.24
N TYR A 207 17.97 13.16 2.15
CA TYR A 207 19.06 14.07 1.77
C TYR A 207 19.17 14.28 0.26
N ASN A 208 18.84 13.24 -0.52
CA ASN A 208 18.97 13.26 -1.97
C ASN A 208 17.71 13.77 -2.69
N TYR A 209 16.56 13.75 -1.99
CA TYR A 209 15.27 14.12 -2.55
C TYR A 209 15.25 15.55 -3.11
N GLU A 210 15.87 16.52 -2.42
CA GLU A 210 15.94 17.91 -2.88
C GLU A 210 16.68 18.07 -4.23
N ASN A 211 17.61 17.15 -4.53
CA ASN A 211 18.36 17.14 -5.79
C ASN A 211 17.65 16.34 -6.90
N ILE A 212 16.86 15.33 -6.53
CA ILE A 212 16.17 14.43 -7.49
C ILE A 212 14.76 14.91 -7.82
N LYS A 213 14.13 15.76 -7.00
CA LYS A 213 12.87 16.40 -7.36
C LYS A 213 13.11 17.30 -8.57
N ALA A 214 13.16 16.70 -9.75
CA ALA A 214 13.09 17.39 -11.00
C ALA A 214 11.68 17.97 -10.98
N CYS A 215 11.58 19.24 -10.63
CA CYS A 215 10.35 19.98 -10.80
C CYS A 215 9.97 19.76 -12.26
N CYS A 216 8.90 19.01 -12.47
CA CYS A 216 8.10 19.32 -13.62
C CYS A 216 7.65 20.75 -13.40
N GLU A 217 8.39 21.67 -14.01
CA GLU A 217 7.86 22.91 -14.51
C GLU A 217 6.77 22.52 -15.52
N CYS A 218 5.66 21.99 -15.01
CA CYS A 218 4.41 21.95 -15.73
C CYS A 218 3.99 23.42 -15.85
N ASN A 219 4.51 24.07 -16.88
CA ASN A 219 3.85 25.17 -17.56
C ASN A 219 2.47 24.64 -17.97
N PHE A 220 1.49 24.79 -17.08
CA PHE A 220 0.07 24.75 -17.41
C PHE A 220 -0.40 26.18 -17.63
#